data_AF-A0AAF0EIZ5-F1
#
_entry.id   AF-A0AAF0EIZ5-F1
#
_cell.length_a   1.000
_cell.length_b   1.000
_cell.length_c   1.000
_cell.angle_alpha   90.00
_cell.angle_beta   90.00
_cell.angle_gamma   90.00
#
_symmetry.space_group_name_H-M   'P 1'
#
loop_
_entity.id
_entity.type
_entity.pdbx_description
1 polymer ?
#
loop_
_entity_poly.entity_id
_entity_poly.type
_entity_poly.pdbx_seq_one_letter_code
_entity_poly.pdbx_strand_id
1 'polypeptide(L)'
;MSREIRQIRAYSAQNHSTFSYASRVLSDPVIETIALASRITRILLGSVLVVGGVTLASWEGMHQYVERISMPKAASHVAQSLDDGFDLDAEERLEALVRVGHTDPRLGTFGRHMVRAAWMAENWGGGIAPQVLLGAGSSHPVPSDALPFDHHGLMMAESFLATALSIAEKRNMSVPDFAQPMTPVDPTAVSLELWLAHIREKIGSPMALTRAAGACEKLFDASTDPVLRRVLATRLASQCSRLGQHDESRLWMDRVMQESAHGPFRATVDKLLARESLSLTPFETRQSIEALQALSGLCVQQATSLTESQRETHLREALRTQLAALRLAQESSGQPDTSGTAEGLQALWIRQKQAVLAMHVAETLYALHPAKPGSEGWWTKLSHWLKRDPLLHVHPADYVGPLGTLPLFRGPHALSQEWLWSACHYAQQVVEELGTPESGLLPVWKNMHEATGARLMDKAQRTQQEAELLLRALRT
;
A
#
# COMPACT_ATOMS: atom_id res chain seq x y z
N MET A 1 -9.78 103.13 56.04
CA MET A 1 -11.01 102.47 56.52
C MET A 1 -11.02 101.07 55.91
N SER A 2 -11.23 100.04 56.73
CA SER A 2 -11.34 98.60 56.40
C SER A 2 -10.05 97.83 56.06
N ARG A 3 -9.80 96.61 56.54
CA ARG A 3 -10.17 95.85 57.76
C ARG A 3 -9.32 94.58 57.66
N GLU A 4 -8.31 94.40 58.51
CA GLU A 4 -7.57 93.14 58.64
C GLU A 4 -8.50 92.08 59.24
N ILE A 5 -8.76 91.00 58.49
CA ILE A 5 -9.50 89.84 58.98
C ILE A 5 -8.49 88.74 59.28
N ARG A 6 -8.19 88.55 60.57
CA ARG A 6 -7.53 87.36 61.11
C ARG A 6 -8.42 86.14 60.88
N GLN A 7 -8.00 85.24 59.99
CA GLN A 7 -8.58 83.90 59.92
C GLN A 7 -8.10 83.07 61.11
N ILE A 8 -9.02 82.79 62.01
CA ILE A 8 -8.86 81.87 63.14
C ILE A 8 -8.89 80.45 62.57
N ARG A 9 -7.78 79.72 62.69
CA ARG A 9 -7.67 78.31 62.35
C ARG A 9 -8.47 77.50 63.37
N ALA A 10 -9.66 77.04 62.99
CA ALA A 10 -10.49 76.16 63.79
C ALA A 10 -9.91 74.73 63.75
N TYR A 11 -9.48 74.22 64.90
CA TYR A 11 -9.25 72.78 65.09
C TYR A 11 -10.62 72.10 65.25
N SER A 12 -11.15 71.51 64.18
CA SER A 12 -12.28 70.59 64.30
C SER A 12 -11.79 69.31 64.98
N ALA A 13 -12.26 69.05 66.19
CA ALA A 13 -12.10 67.77 66.85
C ALA A 13 -12.81 66.70 66.01
N GLN A 14 -12.02 65.95 65.25
CA GLN A 14 -12.47 64.82 64.46
C GLN A 14 -12.82 63.68 65.42
N ASN A 15 -14.12 63.54 65.71
CA ASN A 15 -14.63 62.37 66.42
C ASN A 15 -14.34 61.13 65.57
N HIS A 16 -13.22 60.47 65.88
CA HIS A 16 -12.88 59.16 65.36
C HIS A 16 -13.90 58.16 65.88
N SER A 17 -14.90 57.85 65.05
CA SER A 17 -15.70 56.64 65.21
C SER A 17 -14.77 55.43 65.03
N THR A 18 -14.31 54.86 66.14
CA THR A 18 -13.47 53.65 66.18
C THR A 18 -14.12 52.45 65.48
N PHE A 19 -15.44 52.51 65.25
CA PHE A 19 -16.18 51.53 64.45
C PHE A 19 -15.90 51.58 62.94
N SER A 20 -15.40 52.70 62.40
CA SER A 20 -15.07 52.85 60.97
C SER A 20 -13.67 52.34 60.60
N TYR A 21 -12.80 52.14 61.58
CA TYR A 21 -11.44 51.65 61.34
C TYR A 21 -11.42 50.12 61.26
N ALA A 22 -12.15 49.44 62.14
CA ALA A 22 -12.27 47.98 62.13
C ALA A 22 -12.95 47.46 60.85
N SER A 23 -13.96 48.16 60.32
CA SER A 23 -14.60 47.77 59.06
C SER A 23 -13.71 47.97 57.84
N ARG A 24 -12.87 49.02 57.80
CA ARG A 24 -11.87 49.22 56.74
C ARG A 24 -10.74 48.20 56.77
N VAL A 25 -10.18 47.95 57.94
CA VAL A 25 -9.08 46.98 58.11
C VAL A 25 -9.52 45.56 57.75
N LEU A 26 -10.80 45.21 57.93
CA LEU A 26 -11.35 43.93 57.53
C LEU A 26 -11.88 43.90 56.08
N SER A 27 -12.34 45.02 55.51
CA SER A 27 -12.86 45.07 54.14
C SER A 27 -11.77 45.09 53.08
N ASP A 28 -10.65 45.75 53.33
CA ASP A 28 -9.56 45.89 52.37
C ASP A 28 -8.97 44.53 51.93
N PRO A 29 -8.65 43.57 52.83
CA PRO A 29 -8.16 42.25 52.40
C PRO A 29 -9.22 41.43 51.65
N VAL A 30 -10.51 41.59 51.96
CA VAL A 30 -11.59 40.89 51.24
C VAL A 30 -11.75 41.46 49.83
N ILE A 31 -11.67 42.78 49.66
CA ILE A 31 -11.75 43.41 48.34
C ILE A 31 -10.52 43.05 47.50
N GLU A 32 -9.32 43.01 48.10
CA GLU A 32 -8.09 42.60 47.41
C GLU A 32 -8.14 41.13 46.97
N THR A 33 -8.63 40.22 47.82
CA THR A 33 -8.77 38.81 47.46
C THR A 33 -9.79 38.61 46.34
N ILE A 34 -10.94 39.32 46.36
CA ILE A 34 -11.93 39.27 45.28
C ILE A 34 -11.34 39.84 43.98
N ALA A 35 -10.60 40.95 44.04
CA ALA A 35 -9.97 41.55 42.87
C ALA A 35 -8.87 40.65 42.28
N LEU A 36 -8.06 40.02 43.14
CA LEU A 36 -7.05 39.05 42.73
C LEU A 36 -7.70 37.80 42.10
N ALA A 37 -8.73 37.24 42.74
CA ALA A 37 -9.49 36.12 42.22
C ALA A 37 -10.09 36.45 40.84
N SER A 38 -10.71 37.62 40.67
CA SER A 38 -11.23 38.08 39.39
C SER A 38 -10.16 38.18 38.29
N ARG A 39 -8.95 38.66 38.63
CA ARG A 39 -7.83 38.72 37.69
C ARG A 39 -7.37 37.32 37.29
N ILE A 40 -7.21 36.43 38.27
CA ILE A 40 -6.82 35.03 38.03
C ILE A 40 -7.88 34.33 37.15
N THR A 41 -9.17 34.45 37.46
CA THR A 41 -10.25 33.87 36.66
C THR A 41 -10.23 34.37 35.22
N ARG A 42 -10.02 35.67 34.99
CA ARG A 42 -9.93 36.22 33.63
C ARG A 42 -8.70 35.70 32.87
N ILE A 43 -7.54 35.60 33.53
CA ILE A 43 -6.33 35.03 32.93
C ILE A 43 -6.56 33.55 32.61
N LEU A 44 -7.13 32.77 33.52
CA LEU A 44 -7.42 31.35 33.28
C LEU A 44 -8.42 31.16 32.14
N LEU A 45 -9.51 31.93 32.12
CA LEU A 45 -10.50 31.87 31.04
C LEU A 45 -9.88 32.29 29.70
N GLY A 46 -9.09 33.36 29.69
CA GLY A 46 -8.34 33.80 28.52
C GLY A 46 -7.38 32.72 28.01
N SER A 47 -6.63 32.08 28.91
CA SER A 47 -5.71 30.99 28.57
C SER A 47 -6.44 29.78 28.01
N VAL A 48 -7.55 29.36 28.61
CA VAL A 48 -8.37 28.23 28.11
C VAL A 48 -8.92 28.53 26.72
N LEU A 49 -9.40 29.75 26.47
CA LEU A 49 -9.90 30.16 25.16
C LEU A 49 -8.79 30.19 24.11
N VAL A 50 -7.61 30.73 24.45
CA VAL A 50 -6.47 30.78 23.53
C VAL A 50 -5.96 29.37 23.22
N VAL A 51 -5.70 28.56 24.25
CA VAL A 51 -5.19 27.19 24.07
C VAL A 51 -6.22 26.31 23.36
N GLY A 52 -7.49 26.39 23.75
CA GLY A 52 -8.58 25.67 23.09
C GLY A 52 -8.74 26.10 21.63
N GLY A 53 -8.71 27.40 21.36
CA GLY A 53 -8.80 27.95 20.00
C GLY A 53 -7.65 27.52 19.10
N VAL A 54 -6.41 27.61 19.59
CA VAL A 54 -5.22 27.15 18.84
C VAL A 54 -5.26 25.64 18.61
N THR A 55 -5.70 24.85 19.60
CA THR A 55 -5.83 23.39 19.48
C THR A 55 -6.86 23.01 18.41
N LEU A 56 -8.05 23.62 18.44
CA LEU A 56 -9.10 23.37 17.46
C LEU A 56 -8.69 23.81 16.05
N ALA A 57 -8.07 24.99 15.92
CA ALA A 57 -7.58 25.49 14.64
C ALA A 57 -6.49 24.60 14.06
N SER A 58 -5.57 24.11 14.90
CA SER A 58 -4.53 23.17 14.47
C SER A 58 -5.11 21.83 14.06
N TRP A 59 -6.09 21.32 14.81
CA TRP A 59 -6.78 20.07 14.50
C TRP A 59 -7.51 20.15 13.16
N GLU A 60 -8.38 21.15 12.94
CA GLU A 60 -9.08 21.32 11.66
C GLU A 60 -8.10 21.63 10.53
N GLY A 61 -7.09 22.46 10.79
CA GLY A 61 -6.03 22.79 9.84
C GLY A 61 -5.31 21.54 9.32
N MET A 62 -5.05 20.57 10.20
CA MET A 62 -4.46 19.28 9.82
C MET A 62 -5.38 18.47 8.91
N HIS A 63 -6.67 18.40 9.23
CA HIS A 63 -7.65 17.72 8.38
C HIS A 63 -7.76 18.39 7.00
N GLN A 64 -7.76 19.73 6.94
CA GLN A 64 -7.80 20.46 5.68
C GLN A 64 -6.50 20.31 4.87
N TYR A 65 -5.35 20.23 5.55
CA TYR A 65 -4.07 19.93 4.90
C TYR A 65 -4.13 18.57 4.21
N VAL A 66 -4.56 17.53 4.94
CA VAL A 66 -4.70 16.17 4.38
C VAL A 66 -5.67 16.16 3.21
N GLU A 67 -6.84 16.76 3.36
CA GLU A 67 -7.87 16.81 2.31
C GLU A 67 -7.43 17.49 1.01
N ARG A 68 -6.56 18.50 1.08
CA ARG A 68 -6.25 19.36 -0.08
C ARG A 68 -4.88 19.09 -0.67
N ILE A 69 -3.93 18.66 0.16
CA ILE A 69 -2.53 18.49 -0.24
C ILE A 69 -2.19 17.00 -0.30
N SER A 70 -2.54 16.23 0.72
CA SER A 70 -2.16 14.81 0.78
C SER A 70 -3.11 13.87 0.04
N MET A 71 -4.38 14.23 -0.04
CA MET A 71 -5.44 13.54 -0.76
C MET A 71 -5.96 14.49 -1.85
N PRO A 72 -5.17 14.76 -2.89
CA PRO A 72 -5.64 15.59 -3.98
C PRO A 72 -6.79 14.87 -4.68
N LYS A 73 -7.85 15.62 -5.04
CA LYS A 73 -8.91 15.09 -5.90
C LYS A 73 -8.24 14.51 -7.14
N ALA A 74 -8.41 13.20 -7.37
CA ALA A 74 -8.07 12.60 -8.65
C ALA A 74 -8.69 13.50 -9.72
N ALA A 75 -7.85 14.00 -10.63
CA ALA A 75 -8.28 15.00 -11.58
C ALA A 75 -9.53 14.48 -12.28
N SER A 76 -10.59 15.28 -12.32
CA SER A 76 -11.87 14.93 -12.96
C SER A 76 -11.73 14.65 -14.47
N HIS A 77 -10.50 14.68 -14.98
CA HIS A 77 -10.08 14.34 -16.33
C HIS A 77 -10.11 12.84 -16.63
N VAL A 78 -10.46 11.95 -15.67
CA VAL A 78 -11.06 10.64 -16.00
C VAL A 78 -12.52 10.83 -16.46
N ALA A 79 -12.75 11.87 -17.27
CA ALA A 79 -13.98 12.10 -17.98
C ALA A 79 -13.85 11.34 -19.29
N GLN A 80 -14.44 10.14 -19.35
CA GLN A 80 -14.67 9.38 -20.59
C GLN A 80 -13.47 9.46 -21.54
N SER A 81 -12.31 8.94 -21.12
CA SER A 81 -11.22 8.80 -22.09
C SER A 81 -11.73 7.85 -23.18
N LEU A 82 -11.51 8.28 -24.42
CA LEU A 82 -11.76 7.48 -25.61
C LEU A 82 -10.99 6.18 -25.43
N ASP A 83 -11.72 5.07 -25.33
CA ASP A 83 -11.26 3.66 -25.43
C ASP A 83 -9.77 3.58 -25.78
N ASP A 84 -8.91 3.64 -24.76
CA ASP A 84 -7.46 3.69 -24.97
C ASP A 84 -6.93 2.34 -25.45
N GLY A 85 -7.77 1.30 -25.51
CA GLY A 85 -7.46 -0.07 -25.92
C GLY A 85 -6.52 -0.81 -24.96
N PHE A 86 -5.94 -0.11 -23.98
CA PHE A 86 -4.99 -0.62 -22.99
C PHE A 86 -5.59 -0.73 -21.59
N ASP A 87 -6.74 -0.11 -21.32
CA ASP A 87 -7.45 -0.07 -20.03
C ASP A 87 -6.56 0.38 -18.86
N LEU A 88 -5.56 1.23 -19.11
CA LEU A 88 -4.70 1.75 -18.04
C LEU A 88 -5.51 2.61 -17.07
N ASP A 89 -6.50 3.32 -17.59
CA ASP A 89 -7.45 4.11 -16.81
C ASP A 89 -8.31 3.25 -15.89
N ALA A 90 -8.64 2.01 -16.31
CA ALA A 90 -9.38 1.09 -15.46
C ALA A 90 -8.55 0.66 -14.25
N GLU A 91 -7.25 0.39 -14.44
CA GLU A 91 -6.33 0.06 -13.36
C GLU A 91 -6.05 1.25 -12.45
N GLU A 92 -5.84 2.44 -13.01
CA GLU A 92 -5.67 3.65 -12.21
C GLU A 92 -6.93 3.97 -11.41
N ARG A 93 -8.12 3.77 -11.99
CA ARG A 93 -9.40 3.87 -11.28
C ARG A 93 -9.46 2.87 -10.13
N LEU A 94 -9.05 1.62 -10.34
CA LEU A 94 -9.02 0.60 -9.28
C LEU A 94 -8.03 0.96 -8.16
N GLU A 95 -6.84 1.44 -8.51
CA GLU A 95 -5.87 1.93 -7.52
C GLU A 95 -6.43 3.14 -6.76
N ALA A 96 -7.15 4.04 -7.42
CA ALA A 96 -7.85 5.16 -6.81
C ALA A 96 -9.01 4.73 -5.92
N LEU A 97 -9.63 3.56 -6.16
CA LEU A 97 -10.60 2.99 -5.21
C LEU A 97 -9.93 2.50 -3.93
N VAL A 98 -8.70 1.99 -4.01
CA VAL A 98 -7.93 1.56 -2.84
C VAL A 98 -7.39 2.77 -2.06
N ARG A 99 -7.06 3.86 -2.77
CA ARG A 99 -6.55 5.11 -2.19
C ARG A 99 -7.54 6.24 -2.44
N VAL A 100 -8.46 6.43 -1.50
CA VAL A 100 -9.47 7.50 -1.57
C VAL A 100 -8.78 8.85 -1.78
N GLY A 101 -8.88 9.40 -2.99
CA GLY A 101 -8.25 10.68 -3.32
C GLY A 101 -8.97 11.89 -2.72
N HIS A 102 -10.21 11.74 -2.23
CA HIS A 102 -10.95 12.83 -1.61
C HIS A 102 -12.06 12.30 -0.71
N THR A 103 -12.44 13.04 0.33
CA THR A 103 -13.55 12.62 1.18
C THR A 103 -14.91 13.01 0.58
N ASP A 104 -15.85 12.05 0.52
CA ASP A 104 -17.20 12.30 0.01
C ASP A 104 -17.98 13.25 0.96
N PRO A 105 -18.52 14.40 0.48
CA PRO A 105 -19.34 15.29 1.29
C PRO A 105 -20.58 14.60 1.91
N ARG A 106 -21.10 13.53 1.29
CA ARG A 106 -22.23 12.74 1.79
C ARG A 106 -21.93 12.04 3.12
N LEU A 107 -20.66 11.84 3.48
CA LEU A 107 -20.24 11.33 4.80
C LEU A 107 -20.40 12.37 5.92
N GLY A 108 -20.59 13.65 5.58
CA GLY A 108 -20.71 14.75 6.53
C GLY A 108 -19.40 15.07 7.22
N THR A 109 -19.41 16.08 8.10
CA THR A 109 -18.19 16.55 8.75
C THR A 109 -17.47 15.44 9.51
N PHE A 110 -18.18 14.71 10.37
CA PHE A 110 -17.59 13.67 11.20
C PHE A 110 -17.05 12.48 10.37
N GLY A 111 -17.81 11.98 9.38
CA GLY A 111 -17.35 10.88 8.52
C GLY A 111 -16.11 11.27 7.72
N ARG A 112 -16.06 12.48 7.17
CA ARG A 112 -14.87 13.01 6.47
C ARG A 112 -13.65 13.11 7.39
N HIS A 113 -13.85 13.54 8.64
CA HIS A 113 -12.77 13.56 9.65
C HIS A 113 -12.23 12.16 9.94
N MET A 114 -13.09 11.14 10.01
CA MET A 114 -12.64 9.75 10.21
C MET A 114 -11.82 9.27 9.02
N VAL A 115 -12.25 9.53 7.78
CA VAL A 115 -11.50 9.12 6.57
C VAL A 115 -10.12 9.78 6.52
N ARG A 116 -10.00 11.07 6.84
CA ARG A 116 -8.70 11.75 6.93
C ARG A 116 -7.85 11.27 8.10
N ALA A 117 -8.48 10.99 9.24
CA ALA A 117 -7.78 10.41 10.38
C ALA A 117 -7.20 9.03 10.05
N ALA A 118 -7.91 8.22 9.27
CA ALA A 118 -7.37 6.97 8.74
C ALA A 118 -6.17 7.21 7.83
N TRP A 119 -6.25 8.18 6.91
CA TRP A 119 -5.12 8.55 6.06
C TRP A 119 -3.89 8.96 6.89
N MET A 120 -4.09 9.83 7.89
CA MET A 120 -3.04 10.28 8.80
C MET A 120 -2.43 9.09 9.56
N ALA A 121 -3.26 8.20 10.11
CA ALA A 121 -2.80 7.05 10.85
C ALA A 121 -2.01 6.05 9.97
N GLU A 122 -2.42 5.87 8.72
CA GLU A 122 -1.70 5.01 7.76
C GLU A 122 -0.35 5.60 7.34
N ASN A 123 -0.28 6.91 7.05
CA ASN A 123 0.89 7.53 6.42
C ASN A 123 1.85 8.19 7.41
N TRP A 124 1.34 8.70 8.53
CA TRP A 124 2.14 9.33 9.58
C TRP A 124 2.34 8.40 10.78
N GLY A 125 1.73 7.22 10.77
CA GLY A 125 1.73 6.28 11.86
C GLY A 125 0.78 6.71 12.99
N GLY A 126 0.84 5.97 14.10
CA GLY A 126 -0.08 6.20 15.21
C GLY A 126 0.25 7.40 16.12
N GLY A 127 1.32 8.15 15.81
CA GLY A 127 1.87 9.18 16.68
C GLY A 127 2.46 8.63 17.99
N ILE A 128 2.88 9.55 18.88
CA ILE A 128 3.29 9.20 20.24
C ILE A 128 2.01 9.08 21.07
N ALA A 129 1.70 7.88 21.55
CA ALA A 129 0.57 7.68 22.45
C ALA A 129 0.72 8.63 23.67
N PRO A 130 -0.31 9.41 24.04
CA PRO A 130 -0.22 10.38 25.14
C PRO A 130 0.17 9.75 26.48
N GLN A 131 -0.01 8.43 26.63
CA GLN A 131 0.44 7.64 27.77
C GLN A 131 1.97 7.69 27.95
N VAL A 132 2.74 7.78 26.86
CA VAL A 132 4.20 7.93 26.88
C VAL A 132 4.59 9.35 27.27
N LEU A 133 3.82 10.36 26.83
CA LEU A 133 4.13 11.77 27.07
C LEU A 133 3.75 12.24 28.48
N LEU A 134 2.74 11.61 29.10
CA LEU A 134 2.23 11.96 30.43
C LEU A 134 2.81 11.12 31.58
N GLY A 135 3.83 10.27 31.31
CA GLY A 135 4.67 9.68 32.35
C GLY A 135 3.93 8.93 33.45
N ALA A 136 2.80 8.27 33.13
CA ALA A 136 2.15 7.38 34.08
C ALA A 136 3.08 6.17 34.28
N GLY A 137 3.87 6.20 35.35
CA GLY A 137 4.95 5.26 35.66
C GLY A 137 4.52 3.84 35.97
N SER A 138 3.89 3.14 35.02
CA SER A 138 3.90 1.68 35.06
C SER A 138 5.29 1.22 34.62
N SER A 139 6.13 0.97 35.61
CA SER A 139 7.46 0.34 35.55
C SER A 139 7.40 -1.13 35.10
N HIS A 140 6.59 -1.44 34.08
CA HIS A 140 6.75 -2.66 33.32
C HIS A 140 7.70 -2.36 32.17
N PRO A 141 8.90 -2.96 32.14
CA PRO A 141 9.71 -2.94 30.94
C PRO A 141 8.88 -3.60 29.83
N VAL A 142 8.32 -2.80 28.95
CA VAL A 142 7.85 -3.30 27.65
C VAL A 142 9.08 -3.89 27.01
N PRO A 143 9.10 -5.20 26.69
CA PRO A 143 10.25 -5.81 26.05
C PRO A 143 10.57 -4.99 24.80
N SER A 144 11.81 -4.54 24.68
CA SER A 144 12.35 -3.87 23.49
C SER A 144 12.40 -4.78 22.25
N ASP A 145 11.62 -5.86 22.22
CA ASP A 145 11.21 -6.49 20.98
C ASP A 145 10.15 -5.59 20.36
N ALA A 146 10.68 -4.54 19.72
CA ALA A 146 9.97 -3.58 18.92
C ALA A 146 9.06 -4.30 17.93
N LEU A 147 7.80 -4.52 18.32
CA LEU A 147 6.74 -4.65 17.34
C LEU A 147 6.83 -3.39 16.48
N PRO A 148 7.04 -3.51 15.16
CA PRO A 148 7.34 -2.38 14.30
C PRO A 148 6.29 -1.29 14.54
N PHE A 149 6.73 -0.08 14.91
CA PHE A 149 5.88 1.09 15.16
C PHE A 149 4.80 1.29 14.09
N ASP A 150 5.06 0.78 12.88
CA ASP A 150 4.16 0.69 11.73
C ASP A 150 2.79 0.06 12.03
N HIS A 151 2.70 -0.92 12.93
CA HIS A 151 1.43 -1.63 13.18
C HIS A 151 0.40 -0.78 13.94
N HIS A 152 0.84 0.11 14.83
CA HIS A 152 -0.10 0.91 15.63
C HIS A 152 -0.90 1.90 14.76
N GLY A 153 -0.22 2.53 13.79
CA GLY A 153 -0.87 3.40 12.81
C GLY A 153 -1.92 2.67 11.97
N LEU A 154 -1.59 1.46 11.50
CA LEU A 154 -2.51 0.63 10.73
C LEU A 154 -3.75 0.20 11.55
N MET A 155 -3.59 -0.16 12.82
CA MET A 155 -4.73 -0.50 13.69
C MET A 155 -5.64 0.71 13.95
N MET A 156 -5.07 1.91 14.11
CA MET A 156 -5.87 3.13 14.22
C MET A 156 -6.58 3.45 12.91
N ALA A 157 -5.90 3.30 11.76
CA ALA A 157 -6.52 3.47 10.45
C ALA A 157 -7.70 2.50 10.26
N GLU A 158 -7.57 1.23 10.67
CA GLU A 158 -8.66 0.25 10.64
C GLU A 158 -9.87 0.74 11.43
N SER A 159 -9.66 1.23 12.67
CA SER A 159 -10.73 1.74 13.54
C SER A 159 -11.45 2.97 12.95
N PHE A 160 -10.68 3.91 12.41
CA PHE A 160 -11.24 5.10 11.76
C PHE A 160 -12.04 4.75 10.49
N LEU A 161 -11.55 3.84 9.66
CA LEU A 161 -12.26 3.38 8.46
C LEU A 161 -13.52 2.59 8.80
N ALA A 162 -13.48 1.71 9.80
CA ALA A 162 -14.66 1.00 10.28
C ALA A 162 -15.74 1.98 10.80
N THR A 163 -15.31 3.04 11.50
CA THR A 163 -16.22 4.11 11.94
C THR A 163 -16.80 4.88 10.76
N ALA A 164 -15.97 5.22 9.76
CA ALA A 164 -16.42 5.88 8.54
C ALA A 164 -17.45 5.05 7.76
N LEU A 165 -17.25 3.73 7.63
CA LEU A 165 -18.20 2.80 7.02
C LEU A 165 -19.52 2.74 7.78
N SER A 166 -19.49 2.65 9.10
CA SER A 166 -20.74 2.69 9.90
C SER A 166 -21.52 3.99 9.71
N ILE A 167 -20.83 5.12 9.54
CA ILE A 167 -21.47 6.41 9.21
C ILE A 167 -22.05 6.39 7.79
N ALA A 168 -21.34 5.77 6.84
CA ALA A 168 -21.79 5.62 5.46
C ALA A 168 -23.08 4.78 5.38
N GLU A 169 -23.10 3.64 6.07
CA GLU A 169 -24.27 2.74 6.16
C GLU A 169 -25.49 3.46 6.75
N LYS A 170 -25.31 4.22 7.85
CA LYS A 170 -26.38 5.04 8.46
C LYS A 170 -26.94 6.10 7.52
N ARG A 171 -26.23 6.40 6.43
CA ARG A 171 -26.62 7.36 5.39
C ARG A 171 -27.00 6.68 4.08
N ASN A 172 -27.28 5.37 4.13
CA ASN A 172 -27.66 4.54 2.99
C ASN A 172 -26.58 4.44 1.89
N MET A 173 -25.31 4.58 2.27
CA MET A 173 -24.15 4.26 1.42
C MET A 173 -23.59 2.93 1.91
N SER A 174 -24.07 1.82 1.36
CA SER A 174 -23.61 0.47 1.73
C SER A 174 -23.41 -0.39 0.49
N VAL A 175 -22.49 -1.34 0.61
CA VAL A 175 -22.34 -2.44 -0.36
C VAL A 175 -23.31 -3.55 0.07
N PRO A 176 -24.25 -3.97 -0.80
CA PRO A 176 -25.13 -5.11 -0.49
C PRO A 176 -24.31 -6.40 -0.40
N ASP A 177 -24.77 -7.38 0.37
CA ASP A 177 -24.05 -8.67 0.50
C ASP A 177 -24.03 -9.48 -0.80
N PHE A 178 -25.01 -9.26 -1.67
CA PHE A 178 -25.12 -9.90 -2.99
C PHE A 178 -25.50 -8.86 -4.04
N ALA A 179 -25.10 -9.09 -5.30
CA ALA A 179 -25.54 -8.26 -6.42
C ALA A 179 -27.07 -8.18 -6.48
N GLN A 180 -27.60 -6.96 -6.38
CA GLN A 180 -29.00 -6.70 -6.63
C GLN A 180 -29.16 -6.23 -8.08
N PRO A 181 -29.96 -6.91 -8.91
CA PRO A 181 -30.23 -6.43 -10.25
C PRO A 181 -30.87 -5.05 -10.14
N MET A 182 -30.27 -4.04 -10.79
CA MET A 182 -30.73 -2.64 -10.91
C MET A 182 -30.26 -1.64 -9.84
N THR A 183 -29.56 -2.05 -8.77
CA THR A 183 -29.03 -1.08 -7.78
C THR A 183 -27.52 -0.93 -7.96
N PRO A 184 -27.01 0.19 -8.53
CA PRO A 184 -25.59 0.40 -8.62
C PRO A 184 -24.99 0.50 -7.22
N VAL A 185 -23.87 -0.19 -7.00
CA VAL A 185 -23.15 -0.14 -5.72
C VAL A 185 -22.59 1.26 -5.52
N ASP A 186 -22.76 1.84 -4.32
CA ASP A 186 -22.26 3.18 -4.05
C ASP A 186 -20.71 3.20 -4.11
N PRO A 187 -20.10 4.04 -4.96
CA PRO A 187 -18.65 4.03 -5.16
C PRO A 187 -17.88 4.40 -3.90
N THR A 188 -18.46 5.22 -3.01
CA THR A 188 -17.79 5.59 -1.75
C THR A 188 -17.77 4.42 -0.78
N ALA A 189 -18.85 3.64 -0.71
CA ALA A 189 -18.87 2.42 0.09
C ALA A 189 -17.85 1.41 -0.43
N VAL A 190 -17.75 1.23 -1.76
CA VAL A 190 -16.74 0.36 -2.40
C VAL A 190 -15.31 0.81 -2.06
N SER A 191 -15.00 2.09 -2.20
CA SER A 191 -13.65 2.59 -1.90
C SER A 191 -13.29 2.45 -0.42
N LEU A 192 -14.22 2.73 0.49
CA LEU A 192 -13.97 2.59 1.94
C LEU A 192 -13.75 1.11 2.32
N GLU A 193 -14.53 0.18 1.78
CA GLU A 193 -14.35 -1.26 2.02
C GLU A 193 -13.03 -1.78 1.43
N LEU A 194 -12.68 -1.37 0.20
CA LEU A 194 -11.41 -1.74 -0.44
C LEU A 194 -10.20 -1.23 0.33
N TRP A 195 -10.25 0.00 0.81
CA TRP A 195 -9.20 0.60 1.63
C TRP A 195 -9.11 -0.08 3.00
N LEU A 196 -10.25 -0.38 3.64
CA LEU A 196 -10.25 -1.14 4.90
C LEU A 196 -9.66 -2.53 4.73
N ALA A 197 -10.01 -3.24 3.66
CA ALA A 197 -9.39 -4.52 3.31
C ALA A 197 -7.88 -4.36 3.09
N HIS A 198 -7.43 -3.24 2.51
CA HIS A 198 -6.00 -2.96 2.28
C HIS A 198 -5.23 -2.73 3.58
N ILE A 199 -5.78 -1.95 4.50
CA ILE A 199 -5.21 -1.79 5.83
C ILE A 199 -5.10 -3.14 6.54
N ARG A 200 -6.14 -3.98 6.47
CA ARG A 200 -6.15 -5.31 7.08
C ARG A 200 -5.13 -6.27 6.48
N GLU A 201 -4.90 -6.22 5.17
CA GLU A 201 -3.82 -6.98 4.53
C GLU A 201 -2.44 -6.56 4.99
N LYS A 202 -2.23 -5.24 5.17
CA LYS A 202 -0.98 -4.67 5.70
C LYS A 202 -0.76 -5.04 7.16
N ILE A 203 -1.82 -5.08 7.97
CA ILE A 203 -1.76 -5.61 9.35
C ILE A 203 -1.32 -7.08 9.34
N GLY A 204 -1.80 -7.88 8.39
CA GLY A 204 -1.30 -9.22 8.12
C GLY A 204 -1.57 -10.29 9.18
N SER A 205 -2.21 -9.95 10.30
CA SER A 205 -2.68 -10.94 11.28
C SER A 205 -3.73 -11.86 10.66
N PRO A 206 -3.83 -13.15 11.06
CA PRO A 206 -4.82 -14.07 10.50
C PRO A 206 -6.26 -13.53 10.57
N MET A 207 -6.64 -12.92 11.71
CA MET A 207 -7.97 -12.33 11.88
C MET A 207 -8.20 -11.13 10.94
N ALA A 208 -7.20 -10.27 10.74
CA ALA A 208 -7.30 -9.15 9.81
C ALA A 208 -7.43 -9.67 8.37
N LEU A 209 -6.63 -10.67 7.98
CA LEU A 209 -6.68 -11.29 6.66
C LEU A 209 -8.04 -11.96 6.38
N THR A 210 -8.61 -12.70 7.34
CA THR A 210 -9.96 -13.27 7.19
C THR A 210 -11.02 -12.19 6.97
N ARG A 211 -10.93 -11.06 7.69
CA ARG A 211 -11.85 -9.93 7.49
C ARG A 211 -11.62 -9.20 6.15
N ALA A 212 -10.37 -9.13 5.70
CA ALA A 212 -10.03 -8.57 4.39
C ALA A 212 -10.59 -9.43 3.26
N ALA A 213 -10.47 -10.76 3.39
CA ALA A 213 -11.06 -11.74 2.47
C ALA A 213 -12.58 -11.64 2.43
N GLY A 214 -13.26 -11.64 3.58
CA GLY A 214 -14.72 -11.47 3.62
C GLY A 214 -15.20 -10.16 2.97
N ALA A 215 -14.46 -9.06 3.13
CA ALA A 215 -14.78 -7.80 2.47
C ALA A 215 -14.56 -7.85 0.95
N CYS A 216 -13.48 -8.50 0.49
CA CYS A 216 -13.21 -8.67 -0.94
C CYS A 216 -14.21 -9.61 -1.61
N GLU A 217 -14.63 -10.68 -0.93
CA GLU A 217 -15.66 -11.61 -1.40
C GLU A 217 -17.02 -10.91 -1.52
N LYS A 218 -17.43 -10.16 -0.48
CA LYS A 218 -18.62 -9.31 -0.51
C LYS A 218 -18.61 -8.35 -1.71
N LEU A 219 -17.50 -7.66 -1.94
CA LEU A 219 -17.35 -6.76 -3.09
C LEU A 219 -17.36 -7.51 -4.43
N PHE A 220 -16.80 -8.71 -4.49
CA PHE A 220 -16.78 -9.54 -5.69
C PHE A 220 -18.20 -9.96 -6.08
N ASP A 221 -18.98 -10.39 -5.10
CA ASP A 221 -20.37 -10.82 -5.30
C ASP A 221 -21.32 -9.65 -5.58
N ALA A 222 -21.06 -8.47 -5.02
CA ALA A 222 -21.85 -7.26 -5.26
C ALA A 222 -21.50 -6.57 -6.60
N SER A 223 -20.26 -6.72 -7.09
CA SER A 223 -19.78 -6.03 -8.28
C SER A 223 -20.22 -6.70 -9.57
N THR A 224 -20.71 -5.90 -10.51
CA THR A 224 -20.93 -6.29 -11.92
C THR A 224 -19.77 -5.87 -12.83
N ASP A 225 -18.78 -5.13 -12.30
CA ASP A 225 -17.63 -4.64 -13.07
C ASP A 225 -16.59 -5.77 -13.21
N PRO A 226 -16.34 -6.28 -14.44
CA PRO A 226 -15.42 -7.40 -14.66
C PRO A 226 -13.96 -7.06 -14.36
N VAL A 227 -13.56 -5.79 -14.44
CA VAL A 227 -12.20 -5.36 -14.12
C VAL A 227 -11.99 -5.40 -12.61
N LEU A 228 -12.94 -4.86 -11.84
CA LEU A 228 -12.91 -4.92 -10.38
C LEU A 228 -12.98 -6.37 -9.86
N ARG A 229 -13.84 -7.21 -10.46
CA ARG A 229 -13.97 -8.64 -10.07
C ARG A 229 -12.66 -9.39 -10.24
N ARG A 230 -11.95 -9.22 -11.36
CA ARG A 230 -10.65 -9.87 -11.60
C ARG A 230 -9.62 -9.47 -10.55
N VAL A 231 -9.51 -8.17 -10.24
CA VAL A 231 -8.58 -7.68 -9.21
C VAL A 231 -8.95 -8.19 -7.81
N LEU A 232 -10.24 -8.21 -7.46
CA LEU A 232 -10.71 -8.78 -6.21
C LEU A 232 -10.41 -10.28 -6.10
N ALA A 233 -10.60 -11.05 -7.18
CA ALA A 233 -10.30 -12.48 -7.20
C ALA A 233 -8.79 -12.76 -7.06
N THR A 234 -7.92 -12.01 -7.74
CA THR A 234 -6.46 -12.12 -7.57
C THR A 234 -6.05 -11.82 -6.14
N ARG A 235 -6.68 -10.80 -5.53
CA ARG A 235 -6.43 -10.38 -4.15
C ARG A 235 -6.91 -11.41 -3.13
N LEU A 236 -8.12 -11.94 -3.30
CA LEU A 236 -8.69 -13.04 -2.52
C LEU A 236 -7.77 -14.26 -2.55
N ALA A 237 -7.29 -14.62 -3.75
CA ALA A 237 -6.36 -15.74 -3.89
C ALA A 237 -5.07 -15.53 -3.08
N SER A 238 -4.50 -14.33 -3.11
CA SER A 238 -3.32 -13.98 -2.31
C SER A 238 -3.60 -14.03 -0.80
N GLN A 239 -4.75 -13.52 -0.36
CA GLN A 239 -5.17 -13.55 1.04
C GLN A 239 -5.39 -14.98 1.55
N CYS A 240 -6.11 -15.81 0.81
CA CYS A 240 -6.30 -17.24 1.11
C CYS A 240 -4.95 -17.97 1.20
N SER A 241 -4.01 -17.67 0.29
CA SER A 241 -2.64 -18.22 0.36
C SER A 241 -1.95 -17.88 1.68
N ARG A 242 -2.02 -16.62 2.11
CA ARG A 242 -1.43 -16.14 3.38
C ARG A 242 -2.12 -16.72 4.62
N LEU A 243 -3.38 -17.13 4.51
CA LEU A 243 -4.12 -17.85 5.54
C LEU A 243 -3.83 -19.36 5.57
N GLY A 244 -3.03 -19.88 4.63
CA GLY A 244 -2.79 -21.32 4.46
C GLY A 244 -3.93 -22.07 3.75
N GLN A 245 -4.93 -21.36 3.24
CA GLN A 245 -6.06 -21.91 2.48
C GLN A 245 -5.67 -22.06 1.01
N HIS A 246 -4.70 -22.93 0.74
CA HIS A 246 -4.08 -23.05 -0.58
C HIS A 246 -5.04 -23.56 -1.67
N ASP A 247 -5.97 -24.45 -1.33
CA ASP A 247 -6.95 -24.97 -2.30
C ASP A 247 -7.92 -23.89 -2.75
N GLU A 248 -8.41 -23.08 -1.81
CA GLU A 248 -9.28 -21.94 -2.09
C GLU A 248 -8.55 -20.87 -2.90
N SER A 249 -7.28 -20.59 -2.57
CA SER A 249 -6.42 -19.71 -3.35
C SER A 249 -6.32 -20.17 -4.81
N ARG A 250 -6.11 -21.47 -5.06
CA ARG A 250 -6.07 -22.04 -6.42
C ARG A 250 -7.41 -21.86 -7.15
N LEU A 251 -8.54 -22.08 -6.48
CA LEU A 251 -9.87 -21.88 -7.07
C LEU A 251 -10.10 -20.43 -7.50
N TRP A 252 -9.69 -19.46 -6.68
CA TRP A 252 -9.77 -18.05 -7.06
C TRP A 252 -8.85 -17.70 -8.24
N MET A 253 -7.62 -18.25 -8.28
CA MET A 253 -6.73 -18.08 -9.44
C MET A 253 -7.31 -18.69 -10.72
N ASP A 254 -7.93 -19.87 -10.63
CA ASP A 254 -8.59 -20.49 -11.78
C ASP A 254 -9.74 -19.62 -12.31
N ARG A 255 -10.50 -18.95 -11.44
CA ARG A 255 -11.53 -17.97 -11.86
C ARG A 255 -10.90 -16.78 -12.59
N VAL A 256 -9.81 -16.22 -12.07
CA VAL A 256 -9.09 -15.12 -12.74
C VAL A 256 -8.62 -15.54 -14.13
N MET A 257 -8.03 -16.73 -14.28
CA MET A 257 -7.57 -17.24 -15.57
C MET A 257 -8.71 -17.56 -16.53
N GLN A 258 -9.84 -18.07 -16.04
CA GLN A 258 -11.03 -18.28 -16.87
C GLN A 258 -11.56 -16.96 -17.43
N GLU A 259 -11.57 -15.89 -16.62
CA GLU A 259 -12.02 -14.56 -17.03
C GLU A 259 -11.01 -13.77 -17.88
N SER A 260 -9.71 -14.13 -17.87
CA SER A 260 -8.66 -13.40 -18.60
C SER A 260 -8.08 -14.18 -19.80
N ALA A 261 -7.78 -15.47 -19.63
CA ALA A 261 -7.14 -16.31 -20.63
C ALA A 261 -8.07 -17.38 -21.23
N HIS A 262 -9.37 -17.32 -20.90
CA HIS A 262 -10.41 -18.22 -21.42
C HIS A 262 -10.14 -19.71 -21.14
N GLY A 263 -9.49 -20.03 -20.02
CA GLY A 263 -9.16 -21.41 -19.66
C GLY A 263 -8.67 -21.58 -18.22
N PRO A 264 -8.61 -22.83 -17.72
CA PRO A 264 -8.05 -23.12 -16.41
C PRO A 264 -6.55 -22.85 -16.39
N PHE A 265 -6.01 -22.59 -15.21
CA PHE A 265 -4.62 -22.17 -15.02
C PHE A 265 -3.63 -23.16 -15.64
N ARG A 266 -3.78 -24.45 -15.30
CA ARG A 266 -2.88 -25.51 -15.75
C ARG A 266 -2.82 -25.64 -17.26
N ALA A 267 -3.98 -25.58 -17.93
CA ALA A 267 -4.04 -25.64 -19.38
C ALA A 267 -3.33 -24.43 -20.00
N THR A 268 -3.48 -23.24 -19.40
CA THR A 268 -2.83 -22.02 -19.89
C THR A 268 -1.31 -22.09 -19.75
N VAL A 269 -0.80 -22.57 -18.61
CA VAL A 269 0.63 -22.83 -18.43
C VAL A 269 1.16 -23.82 -19.46
N ASP A 270 0.47 -24.93 -19.68
CA ASP A 270 0.90 -25.95 -20.63
C ASP A 270 0.92 -25.41 -22.08
N LYS A 271 -0.08 -24.62 -22.49
CA LYS A 271 -0.11 -23.93 -23.80
C LYS A 271 1.05 -22.94 -23.97
N LEU A 272 1.29 -22.10 -22.98
CA LEU A 272 2.37 -21.11 -23.01
C LEU A 272 3.75 -21.81 -23.08
N LEU A 273 3.96 -22.86 -22.30
CA LEU A 273 5.20 -23.64 -22.37
C LEU A 273 5.35 -24.40 -23.69
N ALA A 274 4.24 -24.78 -24.33
CA ALA A 274 4.22 -25.32 -25.70
C ALA A 274 4.41 -24.24 -26.79
N ARG A 275 4.59 -22.96 -26.40
CA ARG A 275 4.75 -21.81 -27.30
C ARG A 275 3.52 -21.55 -28.18
N GLU A 276 2.34 -21.90 -27.68
CA GLU A 276 1.07 -21.53 -28.30
C GLU A 276 0.74 -20.07 -27.95
N SER A 277 0.52 -19.25 -28.98
CA SER A 277 0.16 -17.85 -28.80
C SER A 277 -1.24 -17.70 -28.20
N LEU A 278 -1.36 -16.94 -27.11
CA LEU A 278 -2.66 -16.53 -26.58
C LEU A 278 -3.06 -15.17 -27.18
N SER A 279 -4.23 -15.09 -27.80
CA SER A 279 -4.78 -13.83 -28.29
C SER A 279 -5.45 -13.08 -27.13
N LEU A 280 -4.66 -12.32 -26.37
CA LEU A 280 -5.13 -11.53 -25.23
C LEU A 280 -5.05 -10.03 -25.53
N THR A 281 -6.00 -9.28 -24.97
CA THR A 281 -5.89 -7.82 -24.89
C THR A 281 -4.75 -7.40 -23.95
N PRO A 282 -4.20 -6.18 -24.06
CA PRO A 282 -3.14 -5.73 -23.15
C PRO A 282 -3.52 -5.83 -21.67
N PHE A 283 -4.77 -5.51 -21.32
CA PHE A 283 -5.29 -5.67 -19.96
C PHE A 283 -5.31 -7.13 -19.51
N GLU A 284 -5.86 -8.04 -20.33
CA GLU A 284 -5.89 -9.48 -20.03
C GLU A 284 -4.50 -10.08 -19.90
N THR A 285 -3.55 -9.63 -20.72
CA THR A 285 -2.12 -9.97 -20.57
C THR A 285 -1.60 -9.55 -19.21
N ARG A 286 -1.83 -8.30 -18.78
CA ARG A 286 -1.36 -7.82 -17.47
C ARG A 286 -1.95 -8.66 -16.33
N GLN A 287 -3.27 -8.87 -16.34
CA GLN A 287 -3.94 -9.68 -15.33
C GLN A 287 -3.46 -11.14 -15.31
N SER A 288 -3.26 -11.74 -16.48
CA SER A 288 -2.75 -13.11 -16.60
C SER A 288 -1.32 -13.23 -16.06
N ILE A 289 -0.44 -12.28 -16.37
CA ILE A 289 0.93 -12.24 -15.84
C ILE A 289 0.91 -12.12 -14.31
N GLU A 290 0.06 -11.25 -13.76
CA GLU A 290 -0.06 -11.09 -12.30
C GLU A 290 -0.64 -12.33 -11.61
N ALA A 291 -1.63 -12.98 -12.21
CA ALA A 291 -2.19 -14.24 -11.71
C ALA A 291 -1.16 -15.38 -11.74
N LEU A 292 -0.42 -15.53 -12.83
CA LEU A 292 0.67 -16.50 -12.94
C LEU A 292 1.78 -16.21 -11.92
N GLN A 293 2.18 -14.95 -11.77
CA GLN A 293 3.16 -14.53 -10.77
C GLN A 293 2.69 -14.88 -9.35
N ALA A 294 1.43 -14.57 -9.01
CA ALA A 294 0.87 -14.85 -7.70
C ALA A 294 0.74 -16.35 -7.42
N LEU A 295 0.35 -17.17 -8.42
CA LEU A 295 0.34 -18.62 -8.24
C LEU A 295 1.76 -19.17 -8.04
N SER A 296 2.76 -18.67 -8.76
CA SER A 296 4.14 -19.11 -8.52
C SER A 296 4.58 -18.83 -7.07
N GLY A 297 4.17 -17.69 -6.51
CA GLY A 297 4.39 -17.36 -5.10
C GLY A 297 3.68 -18.32 -4.15
N LEU A 298 2.43 -18.69 -4.44
CA LEU A 298 1.70 -19.72 -3.70
C LEU A 298 2.46 -21.06 -3.70
N CYS A 299 2.92 -21.53 -4.87
CA CYS A 299 3.69 -22.77 -4.98
C CYS A 299 4.99 -22.71 -4.15
N VAL A 300 5.72 -21.59 -4.17
CA VAL A 300 6.91 -21.40 -3.32
C VAL A 300 6.54 -21.43 -1.83
N GLN A 301 5.46 -20.76 -1.42
CA GLN A 301 4.99 -20.78 -0.04
C GLN A 301 4.65 -22.20 0.43
N GLN A 302 3.93 -22.98 -0.38
CA GLN A 302 3.64 -24.38 -0.09
C GLN A 302 4.94 -25.19 0.05
N ALA A 303 5.94 -24.94 -0.79
CA ALA A 303 7.21 -25.64 -0.72
C ALA A 303 7.95 -25.43 0.63
N THR A 304 7.75 -24.28 1.30
CA THR A 304 8.42 -23.98 2.58
C THR A 304 7.90 -24.79 3.77
N SER A 305 6.65 -25.28 3.72
CA SER A 305 6.00 -25.98 4.83
C SER A 305 6.02 -27.51 4.70
N LEU A 306 6.56 -28.04 3.61
CA LEU A 306 6.42 -29.45 3.23
C LEU A 306 7.72 -30.25 3.32
N THR A 307 7.59 -31.58 3.22
CA THR A 307 8.72 -32.52 3.13
C THR A 307 9.56 -32.29 1.88
N GLU A 308 10.81 -32.74 1.86
CA GLU A 308 11.75 -32.46 0.76
C GLU A 308 11.25 -32.89 -0.63
N SER A 309 10.60 -34.05 -0.74
CA SER A 309 10.04 -34.54 -2.02
C SER A 309 8.86 -33.71 -2.53
N GLN A 310 8.00 -33.25 -1.62
CA GLN A 310 6.88 -32.37 -1.94
C GLN A 310 7.37 -30.95 -2.25
N ARG A 311 8.37 -30.46 -1.50
CA ARG A 311 9.03 -29.18 -1.75
C ARG A 311 9.55 -29.09 -3.18
N GLU A 312 10.27 -30.10 -3.63
CA GLU A 312 10.81 -30.14 -5.00
C GLU A 312 9.70 -30.10 -6.06
N THR A 313 8.59 -30.81 -5.82
CA THR A 313 7.42 -30.82 -6.72
C THR A 313 6.79 -29.44 -6.83
N HIS A 314 6.57 -28.75 -5.70
CA HIS A 314 6.00 -27.40 -5.70
C HIS A 314 6.95 -26.35 -6.26
N LEU A 315 8.26 -26.45 -6.01
CA LEU A 315 9.26 -25.56 -6.63
C LEU A 315 9.32 -25.76 -8.15
N ARG A 316 9.18 -26.99 -8.66
CA ARG A 316 9.04 -27.24 -10.10
C ARG A 316 7.76 -26.65 -10.68
N GLU A 317 6.64 -26.77 -9.97
CA GLU A 317 5.36 -26.14 -10.37
C GLU A 317 5.50 -24.60 -10.41
N ALA A 318 6.18 -24.01 -9.42
CA ALA A 318 6.50 -22.58 -9.40
C ALA A 318 7.36 -22.17 -10.60
N LEU A 319 8.45 -22.91 -10.88
CA LEU A 319 9.33 -22.64 -12.01
C LEU A 319 8.59 -22.71 -13.35
N ARG A 320 7.79 -23.76 -13.57
CA ARG A 320 6.95 -23.89 -14.79
C ARG A 320 6.03 -22.68 -14.97
N THR A 321 5.42 -22.25 -13.87
CA THR A 321 4.50 -21.11 -13.85
C THR A 321 5.23 -19.79 -14.17
N GLN A 322 6.40 -19.57 -13.58
CA GLN A 322 7.22 -18.38 -13.84
C GLN A 322 7.68 -18.31 -15.29
N LEU A 323 8.09 -19.45 -15.86
CA LEU A 323 8.50 -19.54 -17.26
C LEU A 323 7.33 -19.32 -18.22
N ALA A 324 6.13 -19.81 -17.90
CA ALA A 324 4.92 -19.50 -18.66
C ALA A 324 4.59 -18.00 -18.61
N ALA A 325 4.71 -17.36 -17.43
CA ALA A 325 4.51 -15.92 -17.28
C ALA A 325 5.53 -15.10 -18.10
N LEU A 326 6.80 -15.47 -18.07
CA LEU A 326 7.85 -14.85 -18.89
C LEU A 326 7.55 -15.00 -20.38
N ARG A 327 7.07 -16.17 -20.79
CA ARG A 327 6.71 -16.42 -22.19
C ARG A 327 5.56 -15.52 -22.64
N LEU A 328 4.51 -15.41 -21.83
CA LEU A 328 3.37 -14.52 -22.12
C LEU A 328 3.82 -13.05 -22.18
N ALA A 329 4.68 -12.63 -21.25
CA ALA A 329 5.27 -11.30 -21.24
C ALA A 329 6.09 -11.04 -22.52
N GLN A 330 6.88 -12.02 -22.96
CA GLN A 330 7.68 -11.91 -24.18
C GLN A 330 6.84 -11.83 -25.46
N GLU A 331 5.77 -12.63 -25.56
CA GLU A 331 4.83 -12.60 -26.70
C GLU A 331 4.12 -11.26 -26.80
N SER A 332 3.93 -10.58 -25.67
CA SER A 332 3.29 -9.26 -25.58
C SER A 332 4.28 -8.09 -25.64
N SER A 333 5.59 -8.37 -25.70
CA SER A 333 6.63 -7.34 -25.74
C SER A 333 6.68 -6.73 -27.14
N GLY A 334 5.90 -5.66 -27.34
CA GLY A 334 5.98 -4.82 -28.52
C GLY A 334 7.32 -4.05 -28.57
N GLN A 335 7.67 -3.54 -29.74
CA GLN A 335 8.81 -2.62 -29.85
C GLN A 335 8.45 -1.34 -29.08
N PRO A 336 9.25 -0.90 -28.09
CA PRO A 336 8.90 0.23 -27.26
C PRO A 336 8.80 1.49 -28.13
N ASP A 337 7.59 2.06 -28.23
CA ASP A 337 7.43 3.40 -28.77
C ASP A 337 7.83 4.41 -27.69
N THR A 338 8.81 5.25 -27.99
CA THR A 338 9.34 6.26 -27.06
C THR A 338 8.46 7.52 -27.00
N SER A 339 7.32 7.52 -27.70
CA SER A 339 6.41 8.65 -27.85
C SER A 339 5.60 9.03 -26.59
N GLY A 340 5.79 8.33 -25.46
CA GLY A 340 5.02 8.59 -24.23
C GLY A 340 3.57 8.09 -24.29
N THR A 341 3.30 7.08 -25.13
CA THR A 341 1.97 6.50 -25.35
C THR A 341 1.63 5.43 -24.31
N ALA A 342 0.33 5.12 -24.15
CA ALA A 342 -0.15 3.99 -23.37
C ALA A 342 0.54 2.67 -23.77
N GLU A 343 0.82 2.48 -25.07
CA GLU A 343 1.59 1.35 -25.59
C GLU A 343 3.03 1.32 -25.07
N GLY A 344 3.73 2.46 -25.07
CA GLY A 344 5.05 2.58 -24.47
C GLY A 344 5.04 2.23 -22.98
N LEU A 345 4.01 2.66 -22.24
CA LEU A 345 3.89 2.37 -20.80
C LEU A 345 3.61 0.89 -20.57
N GLN A 346 2.78 0.28 -21.41
CA GLN A 346 2.54 -1.17 -21.40
C GLN A 346 3.83 -1.95 -21.66
N ALA A 347 4.63 -1.55 -22.65
CA ALA A 347 5.91 -2.20 -22.96
C ALA A 347 6.88 -2.10 -21.77
N LEU A 348 6.96 -0.92 -21.13
CA LEU A 348 7.75 -0.70 -19.91
C LEU A 348 7.25 -1.54 -18.73
N TRP A 349 5.93 -1.64 -18.55
CA TRP A 349 5.32 -2.47 -17.52
C TRP A 349 5.66 -3.95 -17.73
N ILE A 350 5.52 -4.45 -18.96
CA ILE A 350 5.88 -5.83 -19.32
C ILE A 350 7.34 -6.09 -19.01
N ARG A 351 8.23 -5.17 -19.40
CA ARG A 351 9.67 -5.28 -19.14
C ARG A 351 9.98 -5.29 -17.63
N GLN A 352 9.31 -4.46 -16.85
CA GLN A 352 9.43 -4.47 -15.39
C GLN A 352 8.98 -5.82 -14.81
N LYS A 353 7.89 -6.41 -15.31
CA LYS A 353 7.44 -7.75 -14.88
C LYS A 353 8.39 -8.86 -15.30
N GLN A 354 9.01 -8.76 -16.48
CA GLN A 354 10.07 -9.67 -16.89
C GLN A 354 11.26 -9.62 -15.92
N ALA A 355 11.64 -8.44 -15.43
CA ALA A 355 12.69 -8.30 -14.42
C ALA A 355 12.34 -9.04 -13.11
N VAL A 356 11.13 -8.85 -12.60
CA VAL A 356 10.67 -9.50 -11.36
C VAL A 356 10.58 -11.01 -11.53
N LEU A 357 10.01 -11.49 -12.64
CA LEU A 357 9.90 -12.92 -12.92
C LEU A 357 11.29 -13.57 -13.10
N ALA A 358 12.23 -12.89 -13.76
CA ALA A 358 13.61 -13.35 -13.88
C ALA A 358 14.28 -13.52 -12.51
N MET A 359 14.05 -12.60 -11.57
CA MET A 359 14.50 -12.72 -10.19
C MET A 359 13.87 -13.94 -9.50
N HIS A 360 12.55 -14.13 -9.61
CA HIS A 360 11.86 -15.29 -9.02
C HIS A 360 12.35 -16.63 -9.61
N VAL A 361 12.63 -16.68 -10.91
CA VAL A 361 13.23 -17.86 -11.56
C VAL A 361 14.61 -18.14 -10.98
N ALA A 362 15.45 -17.12 -10.81
CA ALA A 362 16.77 -17.29 -10.22
C ALA A 362 16.73 -17.88 -8.81
N GLU A 363 15.85 -17.38 -7.96
CA GLU A 363 15.63 -17.86 -6.60
C GLU A 363 15.08 -19.29 -6.58
N THR A 364 14.12 -19.59 -7.45
CA THR A 364 13.51 -20.93 -7.54
C THR A 364 14.54 -21.95 -8.04
N LEU A 365 15.37 -21.60 -9.02
CA LEU A 365 16.49 -22.43 -9.48
C LEU A 365 17.55 -22.61 -8.38
N TYR A 366 17.82 -21.56 -7.59
CA TYR A 366 18.72 -21.66 -6.45
C TYR A 366 18.18 -22.63 -5.40
N ALA A 367 16.89 -22.54 -5.07
CA ALA A 367 16.22 -23.42 -4.11
C ALA A 367 16.08 -24.88 -4.61
N LEU A 368 15.95 -25.08 -5.92
CA LEU A 368 15.97 -26.40 -6.56
C LEU A 368 17.37 -27.00 -6.65
N HIS A 369 18.43 -26.20 -6.50
CA HIS A 369 19.78 -26.72 -6.51
C HIS A 369 20.00 -27.60 -5.28
N PRO A 370 20.43 -28.87 -5.45
CA PRO A 370 20.64 -29.76 -4.32
C PRO A 370 21.69 -29.15 -3.38
N ALA A 371 21.41 -29.14 -2.08
CA ALA A 371 22.41 -28.80 -1.07
C ALA A 371 23.63 -29.71 -1.30
N LYS A 372 24.84 -29.13 -1.28
CA LYS A 372 26.11 -29.84 -1.62
C LYS A 372 26.05 -31.28 -1.12
N PRO A 373 26.09 -32.29 -2.02
CA PRO A 373 25.94 -33.67 -1.61
C PRO A 373 27.11 -34.04 -0.71
N GLY A 374 26.85 -34.12 0.60
CA GLY A 374 27.77 -34.67 1.57
C GLY A 374 27.99 -36.13 1.19
N SER A 375 29.14 -36.42 0.57
CA SER A 375 29.58 -37.78 0.21
C SER A 375 28.55 -38.70 -0.46
N GLU A 376 27.63 -38.19 -1.28
CA GLU A 376 26.73 -39.10 -2.00
C GLU A 376 27.50 -39.91 -3.05
N GLY A 377 27.27 -41.22 -3.06
CA GLY A 377 27.96 -42.18 -3.92
C GLY A 377 27.76 -41.89 -5.41
N TRP A 378 28.71 -42.30 -6.23
CA TRP A 378 28.74 -42.02 -7.68
C TRP A 378 27.47 -42.42 -8.45
N TRP A 379 26.69 -43.38 -7.93
CA TRP A 379 25.44 -43.84 -8.53
C TRP A 379 24.32 -42.79 -8.48
N THR A 380 24.23 -41.95 -7.43
CA THR A 380 23.24 -40.85 -7.41
C THR A 380 23.61 -39.78 -8.42
N LYS A 381 24.90 -39.52 -8.60
CA LYS A 381 25.38 -38.61 -9.67
C LYS A 381 25.04 -39.13 -11.06
N LEU A 382 25.18 -40.44 -11.31
CA LEU A 382 24.85 -41.05 -12.60
C LEU A 382 23.33 -41.00 -12.87
N SER A 383 22.51 -41.29 -11.86
CA SER A 383 21.04 -41.24 -12.02
C SER A 383 20.53 -39.81 -12.22
N HIS A 384 21.12 -38.82 -11.55
CA HIS A 384 20.86 -37.40 -11.82
C HIS A 384 21.30 -36.99 -13.22
N TRP A 385 22.44 -37.49 -13.69
CA TRP A 385 22.92 -37.20 -15.05
C TRP A 385 22.00 -37.78 -16.13
N LEU A 386 21.47 -38.99 -15.92
CA LEU A 386 20.52 -39.62 -16.84
C LEU A 386 19.14 -38.96 -16.80
N LYS A 387 18.76 -38.36 -15.67
CA LYS A 387 17.51 -37.60 -15.49
C LYS A 387 17.78 -36.09 -15.57
N ARG A 388 18.45 -35.63 -16.62
CA ARG A 388 18.52 -34.19 -16.91
C ARG A 388 17.11 -33.67 -17.16
N ASP A 389 16.55 -33.06 -16.13
CA ASP A 389 15.27 -32.38 -16.22
C ASP A 389 15.47 -31.14 -17.11
N PRO A 390 14.82 -31.05 -18.29
CA PRO A 390 15.00 -29.94 -19.21
C PRO A 390 14.61 -28.60 -18.57
N LEU A 391 13.74 -28.60 -17.55
CA LEU A 391 13.32 -27.39 -16.85
C LEU A 391 14.44 -26.74 -16.02
N LEU A 392 15.43 -27.53 -15.59
CA LEU A 392 16.56 -27.01 -14.79
C LEU A 392 17.68 -26.40 -15.65
N HIS A 393 17.57 -26.47 -16.98
CA HIS A 393 18.55 -25.97 -17.93
C HIS A 393 18.00 -24.83 -18.78
N VAL A 394 17.08 -24.05 -18.21
CA VAL A 394 16.38 -22.97 -18.88
C VAL A 394 17.21 -21.68 -18.79
N HIS A 395 17.64 -21.16 -19.95
CA HIS A 395 18.44 -19.94 -20.03
C HIS A 395 17.57 -18.70 -20.29
N PRO A 396 17.96 -17.51 -19.82
CA PRO A 396 17.24 -16.27 -20.07
C PRO A 396 17.01 -15.97 -21.56
N ALA A 397 17.97 -16.32 -22.42
CA ALA A 397 17.90 -16.08 -23.86
C ALA A 397 16.72 -16.79 -24.55
N ASP A 398 16.19 -17.87 -23.96
CA ASP A 398 15.04 -18.60 -24.48
C ASP A 398 13.70 -17.88 -24.22
N TYR A 399 13.68 -16.95 -23.27
CA TYR A 399 12.44 -16.36 -22.74
C TYR A 399 12.38 -14.85 -22.81
N VAL A 400 13.49 -14.14 -22.64
CA VAL A 400 13.45 -12.68 -22.45
C VAL A 400 13.99 -11.88 -23.64
N GLY A 401 14.33 -12.55 -24.74
CA GLY A 401 14.90 -11.92 -25.93
C GLY A 401 16.42 -11.73 -25.84
N PRO A 402 17.06 -11.24 -26.93
CA PRO A 402 18.50 -11.11 -26.99
C PRO A 402 18.96 -9.98 -26.06
N LEU A 403 19.40 -10.36 -24.88
CA LEU A 403 20.30 -9.55 -24.07
C LEU A 403 21.63 -9.45 -24.83
N GLY A 404 22.39 -8.37 -24.66
CA GLY A 404 23.71 -8.23 -25.27
C GLY A 404 24.70 -9.34 -24.87
N THR A 405 26.00 -9.08 -24.97
CA THR A 405 27.00 -10.09 -24.57
C THR A 405 26.87 -10.41 -23.07
N LEU A 406 26.29 -11.58 -22.76
CA LEU A 406 26.12 -12.07 -21.40
C LEU A 406 27.49 -12.29 -20.75
N PRO A 407 27.70 -11.82 -19.50
CA PRO A 407 28.90 -12.18 -18.76
C PRO A 407 28.95 -13.69 -18.52
N LEU A 408 30.13 -14.28 -18.67
CA LEU A 408 30.32 -15.72 -18.47
C LEU A 408 30.33 -16.05 -16.97
N PHE A 409 29.20 -16.53 -16.45
CA PHE A 409 29.10 -17.01 -15.08
C PHE A 409 29.64 -18.45 -14.96
N ARG A 410 30.28 -18.76 -13.83
CA ARG A 410 30.83 -20.09 -13.54
C ARG A 410 30.45 -20.50 -12.12
N GLY A 411 30.24 -21.81 -11.92
CA GLY A 411 29.96 -22.38 -10.60
C GLY A 411 28.58 -23.04 -10.51
N PRO A 412 28.23 -23.56 -9.32
CA PRO A 412 27.00 -24.33 -9.11
C PRO A 412 25.72 -23.50 -9.33
N HIS A 413 25.80 -22.18 -9.13
CA HIS A 413 24.65 -21.26 -9.27
C HIS A 413 24.77 -20.34 -10.49
N ALA A 414 25.54 -20.74 -11.52
CA ALA A 414 25.75 -19.91 -12.72
C ALA A 414 24.41 -19.54 -13.39
N LEU A 415 23.45 -20.46 -13.46
CA LEU A 415 22.15 -20.21 -14.06
C LEU A 415 21.33 -19.17 -13.26
N SER A 416 21.30 -19.28 -11.92
CA SER A 416 20.66 -18.27 -11.08
C SER A 416 21.33 -16.89 -11.23
N GLN A 417 22.66 -16.84 -11.36
CA GLN A 417 23.38 -15.59 -11.62
C GLN A 417 23.04 -14.99 -13.00
N GLU A 418 22.89 -15.81 -14.05
CA GLU A 418 22.44 -15.36 -15.39
C GLU A 418 21.05 -14.72 -15.33
N TRP A 419 20.11 -15.34 -14.62
CA TRP A 419 18.75 -14.83 -14.45
C TRP A 419 18.73 -13.53 -13.61
N LEU A 420 19.51 -13.42 -12.53
CA LEU A 420 19.62 -12.17 -11.76
C LEU A 420 20.24 -11.04 -12.55
N TRP A 421 21.26 -11.32 -13.37
CA TRP A 421 21.83 -10.32 -14.26
C TRP A 421 20.82 -9.82 -15.28
N SER A 422 20.01 -10.74 -15.84
CA SER A 422 18.91 -10.40 -16.74
C SER A 422 17.88 -9.51 -16.03
N ALA A 423 17.51 -9.84 -14.79
CA ALA A 423 16.61 -9.03 -13.97
C ALA A 423 17.14 -7.60 -13.76
N CYS A 424 18.42 -7.46 -13.40
CA CYS A 424 19.07 -6.15 -13.26
C CYS A 424 18.99 -5.34 -14.55
N HIS A 425 19.30 -5.97 -15.69
CA HIS A 425 19.31 -5.32 -16.99
C HIS A 425 17.92 -4.80 -17.40
N TYR A 426 16.87 -5.61 -17.26
CA TYR A 426 15.51 -5.15 -17.59
C TYR A 426 15.01 -4.05 -16.66
N ALA A 427 15.28 -4.17 -15.36
CA ALA A 427 14.94 -3.14 -14.40
C ALA A 427 15.67 -1.82 -14.71
N GLN A 428 16.97 -1.88 -15.03
CA GLN A 428 17.76 -0.72 -15.44
C GLN A 428 17.20 -0.07 -16.71
N GLN A 429 16.84 -0.84 -17.74
CA GLN A 429 16.23 -0.31 -18.97
C GLN A 429 14.93 0.46 -18.69
N VAL A 430 14.08 -0.03 -17.79
CA VAL A 430 12.85 0.68 -17.38
C VAL A 430 13.19 1.99 -16.67
N VAL A 431 14.20 1.99 -15.80
CA VAL A 431 14.65 3.21 -15.10
C VAL A 431 15.26 4.23 -16.07
N GLU A 432 16.06 3.78 -17.05
CA GLU A 432 16.64 4.65 -18.07
C GLU A 432 15.55 5.27 -18.94
N GLU A 433 14.62 4.48 -19.47
CA GLU A 433 13.55 4.96 -20.35
C GLU A 433 12.54 5.88 -19.64
N LEU A 434 12.28 5.68 -18.33
CA LEU A 434 11.45 6.58 -17.53
C LEU A 434 12.22 7.79 -16.98
N GLY A 435 13.53 7.65 -16.79
CA GLY A 435 14.38 8.58 -16.05
C GLY A 435 15.13 9.59 -16.91
N THR A 436 15.39 9.32 -18.20
CA THR A 436 16.16 10.23 -19.07
C THR A 436 15.46 11.58 -19.25
N PRO A 437 15.97 12.68 -18.66
CA PRO A 437 15.45 14.03 -18.89
C PRO A 437 16.06 14.65 -20.17
N GLU A 438 16.91 13.90 -20.88
CA GLU A 438 18.15 14.42 -21.46
C GLU A 438 18.07 14.91 -22.92
N SER A 439 16.89 14.97 -23.54
CA SER A 439 16.77 15.51 -24.90
C SER A 439 16.34 16.98 -24.95
N GLY A 440 16.06 17.65 -23.81
CA GLY A 440 15.44 18.99 -23.81
C GLY A 440 14.01 19.01 -24.39
N LEU A 441 13.55 17.85 -24.88
CA LEU A 441 12.17 17.46 -25.12
C LEU A 441 11.79 16.61 -23.92
N LEU A 442 11.34 17.27 -22.84
CA LEU A 442 10.83 16.62 -21.62
C LEU A 442 10.02 15.36 -22.01
N PRO A 443 10.34 14.15 -21.51
CA PRO A 443 9.60 12.96 -21.88
C PRO A 443 8.12 13.19 -21.59
N VAL A 444 7.33 12.98 -22.65
CA VAL A 444 5.93 13.39 -22.83
C VAL A 444 5.00 12.43 -22.08
N TRP A 445 5.31 12.09 -20.82
CA TRP A 445 4.34 11.43 -19.93
C TRP A 445 3.50 12.45 -19.15
N LYS A 446 3.48 13.73 -19.59
CA LYS A 446 2.74 14.79 -18.92
C LYS A 446 1.24 14.52 -18.98
N ASN A 447 0.61 14.69 -17.82
CA ASN A 447 -0.83 14.74 -17.55
C ASN A 447 -1.48 13.42 -17.15
N MET A 448 -1.56 12.39 -18.01
CA MET A 448 -2.43 11.22 -17.71
C MET A 448 -1.71 10.05 -17.04
N HIS A 449 -0.45 9.77 -17.38
CA HIS A 449 0.25 8.58 -16.90
C HIS A 449 1.45 8.87 -15.99
N GLU A 450 1.64 10.12 -15.56
CA GLU A 450 2.77 10.54 -14.74
C GLU A 450 2.86 9.73 -13.44
N ALA A 451 1.72 9.54 -12.77
CA ALA A 451 1.66 8.80 -11.52
C ALA A 451 2.03 7.32 -11.72
N THR A 452 1.51 6.71 -12.79
CA THR A 452 1.78 5.30 -13.14
C THR A 452 3.24 5.09 -13.54
N GLY A 453 3.81 5.99 -14.35
CA GLY A 453 5.22 6.00 -14.71
C GLY A 453 6.13 6.14 -13.48
N ALA A 454 5.83 7.07 -12.56
CA ALA A 454 6.58 7.24 -11.33
C ALA A 454 6.55 5.98 -10.44
N ARG A 455 5.39 5.32 -10.31
CA ARG A 455 5.26 4.03 -9.59
C ARG A 455 6.05 2.93 -10.26
N LEU A 456 6.03 2.86 -11.59
CA LEU A 456 6.76 1.87 -12.36
C LEU A 456 8.27 2.05 -12.20
N MET A 457 8.76 3.29 -12.21
CA MET A 457 10.16 3.64 -11.97
C MET A 457 10.61 3.22 -10.56
N ASP A 458 9.85 3.54 -9.51
CA ASP A 458 10.17 3.11 -8.13
C ASP A 458 10.22 1.58 -8.01
N LYS A 459 9.25 0.86 -8.61
CA LYS A 459 9.26 -0.61 -8.64
C LYS A 459 10.49 -1.15 -9.35
N ALA A 460 10.86 -0.59 -10.50
CA ALA A 460 12.04 -1.01 -11.26
C ALA A 460 13.34 -0.77 -10.48
N GLN A 461 13.49 0.39 -9.83
CA GLN A 461 14.65 0.69 -8.98
C GLN A 461 14.80 -0.31 -7.83
N ARG A 462 13.69 -0.67 -7.17
CA ARG A 462 13.72 -1.68 -6.09
C ARG A 462 14.11 -3.06 -6.62
N THR A 463 13.51 -3.50 -7.72
CA THR A 463 13.85 -4.79 -8.35
C THR A 463 15.32 -4.83 -8.77
N GLN A 464 15.87 -3.73 -9.32
CA GLN A 464 17.29 -3.64 -9.64
C GLN A 464 18.16 -3.80 -8.38
N GLN A 465 17.87 -3.03 -7.32
CA GLN A 465 18.63 -3.08 -6.07
C GLN A 465 18.60 -4.48 -5.44
N GLU A 466 17.43 -5.11 -5.37
CA GLU A 466 17.26 -6.47 -4.85
C GLU A 466 18.04 -7.51 -5.66
N ALA A 467 17.90 -7.48 -6.99
CA ALA A 467 18.62 -8.40 -7.88
C ALA A 467 20.14 -8.22 -7.78
N GLU A 468 20.64 -6.99 -7.66
CA GLU A 468 22.06 -6.72 -7.44
C GLU A 468 22.56 -7.27 -6.09
N LEU A 469 21.77 -7.12 -5.02
CA LEU A 469 22.11 -7.67 -3.70
C LEU A 469 22.20 -9.19 -3.73
N LEU A 470 21.21 -9.86 -4.35
CA LEU A 470 21.21 -11.31 -4.53
C LEU A 470 22.39 -11.78 -5.39
N LEU A 471 22.71 -11.05 -6.47
CA LEU A 471 23.83 -11.37 -7.34
C LEU A 471 25.17 -11.26 -6.60
N ARG A 472 25.33 -10.27 -5.71
CA ARG A 472 26.51 -10.15 -4.84
C ARG A 472 26.58 -11.30 -3.83
N ALA A 473 25.45 -11.68 -3.22
CA ALA A 473 25.39 -12.80 -2.28
C ALA A 473 25.73 -14.16 -2.90
N LEU A 474 25.39 -14.39 -4.19
CA LEU A 474 25.77 -15.62 -4.89
C LEU A 474 27.23 -15.66 -5.35
N ARG A 475 27.96 -14.54 -5.28
CA ARG A 475 29.39 -14.46 -5.66
C ARG A 475 30.33 -14.68 -4.47
N THR A 476 29.87 -14.39 -3.26
CA THR A 476 30.57 -14.67 -2.00
C THR A 476 30.42 -16.14 -1.63
#